data_AF-A0A0N0AE87-F1
#
_entry.id   AF-A0A0N0AE87-F1
#
_cell.length_a   1.000
_cell.length_b   1.000
_cell.length_c   1.000
_cell.angle_alpha   90.00
_cell.angle_beta   90.00
_cell.angle_gamma   90.00
#
_symmetry.space_group_name_H-M   'P 1'
#
loop_
_entity.id
_entity.type
_entity.pdbx_description
1 polymer ?
#
loop_
_entity_poly.entity_id
_entity_poly.type
_entity_poly.pdbx_seq_one_letter_code
_entity_poly.pdbx_strand_id
1 'polypeptide(L)'
;MLVAEHCQPERSPLHAPFAELVRVAHAEPLLRRLHPWTGMWELHFSRCTQVRYTWDIPYIGTLHNGRYYVEGPSRNSPRIAETDSPQGAVAMVLRNLPPRCGPAFIGNADELAAYEFARGPERPSDPRPFG
;
A
#
# COMPACT_ATOMS: atom_id res chain seq x y z
N MET A 1 1.76 47.82 -21.69
CA MET A 1 2.23 46.45 -22.00
C MET A 1 2.31 45.73 -20.66
N LEU A 2 1.21 45.10 -20.23
CA LEU A 2 1.20 44.34 -18.97
C LEU A 2 1.98 43.05 -19.21
N VAL A 3 2.93 42.79 -18.32
CA VAL A 3 3.56 41.48 -18.16
C VAL A 3 2.46 40.46 -17.91
N ALA A 4 2.36 39.45 -18.78
CA ALA A 4 1.52 38.30 -18.52
C ALA A 4 2.16 37.54 -17.35
N GLU A 5 1.56 37.70 -16.17
CA GLU A 5 1.79 36.82 -15.03
C GLU A 5 1.76 35.37 -15.53
N HIS A 6 2.89 34.68 -15.34
CA HIS A 6 2.93 33.25 -15.50
C HIS A 6 2.01 32.66 -14.43
N CYS A 7 0.79 32.33 -14.84
CA CYS A 7 -0.15 31.53 -14.07
C CYS A 7 0.48 30.15 -13.83
N GLN A 8 1.32 30.04 -12.79
CA GLN A 8 1.81 28.75 -12.35
C GLN A 8 0.57 28.00 -11.85
N PRO A 9 0.30 26.77 -12.32
CA PRO A 9 -0.77 25.98 -11.74
C PRO A 9 -0.41 25.81 -10.27
N GLU A 10 -1.19 26.42 -9.39
CA GLU A 10 -1.11 26.30 -7.94
C GLU A 10 -1.06 24.80 -7.63
N ARG A 11 0.14 24.25 -7.45
CA ARG A 11 0.34 22.83 -7.15
C ARG A 11 -0.42 22.61 -5.86
N SER A 12 -1.39 21.68 -5.90
CA SER A 12 -2.17 21.33 -4.71
C SER A 12 -1.23 21.18 -3.50
N PRO A 13 -1.57 21.72 -2.32
CA PRO A 13 -0.71 21.65 -1.14
C PRO A 13 -0.41 20.19 -0.74
N LEU A 14 -1.21 19.25 -1.22
CA LEU A 14 -1.04 17.80 -1.07
C LEU A 14 -0.02 17.19 -2.04
N HIS A 15 0.35 17.87 -3.12
CA HIS A 15 1.20 17.30 -4.17
C HIS A 15 2.61 16.99 -3.67
N ALA A 16 3.25 17.92 -2.96
CA ALA A 16 4.60 17.70 -2.40
C ALA A 16 4.64 16.57 -1.36
N PRO A 17 3.79 16.55 -0.31
CA PRO A 17 3.79 15.45 0.66
C PRO A 17 3.37 14.12 0.03
N PHE A 18 2.43 14.11 -0.92
CA PHE A 18 2.06 12.90 -1.64
C PHE A 18 3.21 12.35 -2.50
N ALA A 19 3.93 13.21 -3.23
CA ALA A 19 5.08 12.79 -4.03
C ALA A 19 6.25 12.29 -3.16
N GLU A 20 6.40 12.80 -1.94
CA GLU A 20 7.36 12.26 -0.97
C GLU A 20 6.93 10.89 -0.47
N LEU A 21 5.66 10.72 -0.09
CA LEU A 21 5.08 9.45 0.32
C LEU A 21 5.30 8.35 -0.73
N VAL A 22 5.00 8.63 -2.01
CA VAL A 22 5.21 7.66 -3.10
C VAL A 22 6.69 7.27 -3.22
N ARG A 23 7.61 8.23 -3.09
CA ARG A 23 9.06 7.95 -3.14
C ARG A 23 9.51 7.07 -1.98
N VAL A 24 9.05 7.34 -0.76
CA VAL A 24 9.37 6.55 0.43
C VAL A 24 8.80 5.14 0.30
N ALA A 25 7.54 5.01 -0.12
CA ALA A 25 6.93 3.71 -0.35
C ALA A 25 7.64 2.91 -1.45
N HIS A 26 8.08 3.55 -2.52
CA HIS A 26 8.82 2.90 -3.60
C HIS A 26 10.23 2.45 -3.19
N ALA A 27 10.85 3.13 -2.22
CA ALA A 27 12.15 2.72 -1.68
C ALA A 27 12.08 1.38 -0.93
N GLU A 28 10.91 1.01 -0.40
CA GLU A 28 10.71 -0.24 0.33
C GLU A 28 10.60 -1.45 -0.62
N PRO A 29 11.53 -2.43 -0.56
CA PRO A 29 11.53 -3.56 -1.49
C PRO A 29 10.26 -4.41 -1.44
N LEU A 30 9.61 -4.50 -0.27
CA LEU A 30 8.36 -5.25 -0.10
C LEU A 30 7.20 -4.54 -0.80
N LEU A 31 7.06 -3.22 -0.62
CA LEU A 31 5.99 -2.45 -1.25
C LEU A 31 6.21 -2.31 -2.76
N ARG A 32 7.46 -2.21 -3.22
CA ARG A 32 7.82 -2.18 -4.64
C ARG A 32 7.40 -3.46 -5.39
N ARG A 33 7.24 -4.58 -4.68
CA ARG A 33 6.77 -5.85 -5.26
C ARG A 33 5.25 -5.95 -5.34
N LEU A 34 4.53 -5.04 -4.68
CA LEU A 34 3.07 -4.94 -4.71
C LEU A 34 2.62 -4.03 -5.85
N HIS A 35 1.34 -4.11 -6.21
CA HIS A 35 0.75 -3.21 -7.20
C HIS A 35 0.27 -1.93 -6.49
N PRO A 36 0.93 -0.78 -6.68
CA PRO A 36 0.47 0.47 -6.12
C PRO A 36 -0.68 1.02 -6.96
N TRP A 37 -1.74 1.49 -6.32
CA TRP A 37 -2.75 2.30 -6.97
C TRP A 37 -3.01 3.56 -6.15
N THR A 38 -3.20 4.67 -6.85
CA THR A 38 -3.34 6.00 -6.23
C THR A 38 -4.65 6.64 -6.64
N GLY A 39 -5.39 7.21 -5.69
CA GLY A 39 -6.62 7.94 -5.95
C GLY A 39 -7.02 8.78 -4.75
N MET A 40 -7.66 9.94 -4.95
CA MET A 40 -8.09 10.83 -3.87
C MET A 40 -6.98 11.22 -2.88
N TRP A 41 -5.72 11.31 -3.33
CA TRP A 41 -4.54 11.52 -2.48
C TRP A 41 -4.25 10.39 -1.47
N GLU A 42 -4.74 9.20 -1.77
CA GLU A 42 -4.48 7.96 -1.05
C GLU A 42 -3.56 7.07 -1.89
N LEU A 43 -2.57 6.49 -1.24
CA LEU A 43 -1.68 5.47 -1.76
C LEU A 43 -2.11 4.12 -1.21
N HIS A 44 -2.59 3.27 -2.09
CA HIS A 44 -3.04 1.92 -1.78
C HIS A 44 -2.10 0.89 -2.40
N PHE A 45 -2.07 -0.30 -1.81
CA PHE A 45 -1.28 -1.42 -2.30
C PHE A 45 -2.19 -2.63 -2.49
N SER A 46 -2.01 -3.35 -3.58
CA SER A 46 -2.68 -4.62 -3.81
C SER A 46 -1.68 -5.73 -4.07
N ARG A 47 -2.04 -6.94 -3.64
CA ARG A 47 -1.28 -8.17 -3.95
C ARG A 47 -1.58 -8.71 -5.33
N CYS A 48 -2.59 -8.18 -6.03
CA CYS A 48 -3.00 -8.61 -7.36
C CYS A 48 -2.82 -7.49 -8.39
N THR A 49 -2.46 -7.87 -9.62
CA THR A 49 -2.21 -6.90 -10.71
C THR A 49 -3.43 -6.64 -11.60
N GLN A 50 -4.51 -7.43 -11.51
CA GLN A 50 -5.72 -7.24 -12.33
C GLN A 50 -6.87 -6.60 -11.54
N VAL A 51 -7.86 -6.04 -12.27
CA VAL A 51 -9.07 -5.36 -11.76
C VAL A 51 -9.90 -6.34 -10.92
N ARG A 52 -9.56 -6.42 -9.63
CA ARG A 52 -10.32 -6.82 -8.42
C ARG A 52 -9.30 -6.71 -7.28
N TYR A 53 -8.88 -5.49 -6.96
CA TYR A 53 -7.83 -5.26 -5.97
C TYR A 53 -8.19 -5.90 -4.63
N THR A 54 -7.22 -6.53 -4.00
CA THR A 54 -7.34 -7.00 -2.63
C THR A 54 -7.36 -5.78 -1.69
N TRP A 55 -8.37 -5.73 -0.81
CA TRP A 55 -8.50 -4.74 0.28
C TRP A 55 -8.01 -5.34 1.59
N ASP A 56 -6.86 -6.02 1.55
CA ASP A 56 -6.26 -6.74 2.66
C ASP A 56 -5.01 -6.04 3.21
N ILE A 57 -4.57 -4.97 2.54
CA ILE A 57 -3.42 -4.16 2.94
C ILE A 57 -3.92 -2.76 3.34
N PRO A 58 -3.44 -2.20 4.46
CA PRO A 58 -3.70 -0.82 4.82
C PRO A 58 -3.17 0.17 3.77
N TYR A 59 -3.89 1.27 3.60
CA TYR A 59 -3.53 2.36 2.70
C TYR A 59 -3.11 3.60 3.49
N ILE A 60 -2.39 4.50 2.80
CA ILE A 60 -1.89 5.74 3.38
C ILE A 60 -2.56 6.90 2.67
N GLY A 61 -3.25 7.77 3.39
CA GLY A 61 -3.79 9.01 2.82
C GLY A 61 -3.04 10.24 3.31
N THR A 62 -2.98 11.27 2.46
CA THR A 62 -2.45 12.59 2.85
C THR A 62 -3.57 13.53 3.26
N LEU A 63 -3.41 14.18 4.41
CA LEU A 63 -4.31 15.21 4.91
C LEU A 63 -3.90 16.59 4.42
N HIS A 64 -4.86 17.51 4.32
CA HIS A 64 -4.66 18.89 3.90
C HIS A 64 -3.67 19.68 4.78
N ASN A 65 -3.39 19.21 5.99
CA ASN A 65 -2.41 19.79 6.91
C ASN A 65 -0.99 19.24 6.71
N GLY A 66 -0.75 18.43 5.67
CA GLY A 66 0.56 17.82 5.37
C GLY A 66 0.87 16.56 6.20
N ARG A 67 -0.05 16.11 7.05
CA ARG A 67 0.07 14.85 7.80
C ARG A 67 -0.42 13.67 6.96
N TYR A 68 -0.08 12.47 7.41
CA TYR A 68 -0.45 11.20 6.83
C TYR A 68 -1.33 10.42 7.80
N TYR A 69 -2.30 9.70 7.27
CA TYR A 69 -3.09 8.72 8.04
C TYR A 69 -2.95 7.35 7.40
N VAL A 70 -3.04 6.32 8.24
CA VAL A 70 -3.04 4.92 7.82
C VAL A 70 -4.38 4.33 8.21
N GLU A 71 -5.10 3.81 7.22
CA GLU A 71 -6.42 3.23 7.33
C GLU A 71 -6.49 1.92 6.55
N GLY A 72 -7.56 1.15 6.75
CA GLY A 72 -7.76 -0.14 6.10
C GLY A 72 -7.74 -1.31 7.09
N PRO A 73 -7.89 -2.54 6.61
CA PRO A 73 -7.86 -2.94 5.20
C PRO A 73 -9.07 -2.49 4.37
N SER A 74 -10.21 -2.17 5.00
CA SER A 74 -11.42 -1.64 4.33
C SER A 74 -11.64 -0.16 4.66
N ARG A 75 -12.37 0.57 3.81
CA ARG A 75 -12.80 1.97 4.09
C ARG A 75 -13.63 2.11 5.37
N ASN A 76 -14.21 1.02 5.85
CA ASN A 76 -14.99 1.00 7.09
C ASN A 76 -14.13 0.66 8.31
N SER A 77 -12.84 0.35 8.11
CA SER A 77 -11.92 0.05 9.21
C SER A 77 -11.54 1.34 9.94
N PRO A 78 -11.41 1.31 11.28
CA PRO A 78 -10.97 2.46 12.04
C PRO A 78 -9.55 2.85 11.62
N ARG A 79 -9.25 4.15 11.78
CA ARG A 79 -7.90 4.68 11.55
C ARG A 79 -6.88 3.96 12.43
N ILE A 80 -5.88 3.37 11.80
CA ILE A 80 -4.81 2.62 12.46
C ILE A 80 -3.82 3.58 13.11
N ALA A 81 -3.44 4.62 12.38
CA ALA A 81 -2.48 5.61 12.85
C ALA A 81 -2.60 6.94 12.10
N GLU A 82 -2.08 7.99 12.73
CA GLU A 82 -1.74 9.25 12.07
C GLU A 82 -0.29 9.60 12.38
N THR A 83 0.39 10.18 11.41
CA THR A 83 1.80 10.56 11.54
C THR A 83 2.08 11.77 10.65
N ASP A 84 3.03 12.58 11.06
CA ASP A 84 3.59 13.68 10.30
C ASP A 84 4.75 13.24 9.38
N SER A 85 5.16 11.96 9.45
CA SER A 85 6.27 11.40 8.68
C SER A 85 5.78 10.38 7.65
N PRO A 86 6.16 10.52 6.36
CA PRO A 86 5.83 9.52 5.34
C PRO A 86 6.49 8.17 5.63
N GLN A 87 7.69 8.16 6.22
CA GLN A 87 8.40 6.95 6.67
C GLN A 87 7.63 6.25 7.79
N GLY A 88 7.11 7.02 8.76
CA GLY A 88 6.26 6.49 9.82
C GLY A 88 5.00 5.82 9.26
N ALA A 89 4.38 6.42 8.25
CA ALA A 89 3.17 5.89 7.63
C ALA A 89 3.46 4.57 6.89
N VAL A 90 4.55 4.54 6.12
CA VAL A 90 5.02 3.35 5.41
C VAL A 90 5.38 2.23 6.38
N ALA A 91 6.08 2.53 7.47
CA ALA A 91 6.40 1.55 8.50
C ALA A 91 5.14 0.95 9.14
N MET A 92 4.09 1.75 9.35
CA MET A 92 2.81 1.25 9.87
C MET A 92 2.11 0.31 8.88
N VAL A 93 2.14 0.61 7.58
CA VAL A 93 1.64 -0.32 6.55
C VAL A 93 2.44 -1.62 6.58
N LEU A 94 3.77 -1.54 6.58
CA LEU A 94 4.66 -2.72 6.61
C LEU A 94 4.39 -3.62 7.82
N ARG A 95 4.21 -3.04 9.02
CA ARG A 95 3.90 -3.79 10.25
C ARG A 95 2.55 -4.49 10.21
N ASN A 96 1.61 -3.99 9.42
CA ASN A 96 0.26 -4.53 9.27
C ASN A 96 0.09 -5.31 7.95
N LEU A 97 1.17 -5.61 7.23
CA LEU A 97 1.09 -6.45 6.05
C LEU A 97 0.70 -7.88 6.42
N PRO A 98 -0.14 -8.55 5.60
CA PRO A 98 -0.50 -9.93 5.83
C PRO A 98 0.76 -10.83 5.81
N PRO A 99 0.84 -11.83 6.70
CA PRO A 99 1.94 -12.79 6.71
C PRO A 99 1.99 -13.53 5.37
N ARG A 100 3.20 -13.75 4.84
CA ARG A 100 3.46 -14.33 3.49
C ARG A 100 3.21 -13.38 2.32
N CYS A 101 3.40 -12.07 2.52
CA CYS A 101 3.38 -11.10 1.43
C CYS A 101 4.54 -11.36 0.44
N GLY A 102 4.22 -12.08 -0.65
CA GLY A 102 5.12 -12.41 -1.75
C GLY A 102 5.14 -11.33 -2.85
N PRO A 103 5.74 -11.60 -4.02
CA PRO A 103 5.57 -10.72 -5.17
C PRO A 103 4.09 -10.65 -5.58
N ALA A 104 3.64 -9.50 -6.10
CA ALA A 104 2.27 -9.36 -6.58
C ALA A 104 1.93 -10.51 -7.53
N PHE A 105 0.83 -11.20 -7.22
CA PHE A 105 0.31 -12.29 -8.01
C PHE A 105 -0.25 -11.73 -9.30
N ILE A 106 0.20 -12.30 -10.43
CA ILE A 106 -0.30 -11.93 -11.75
C ILE A 106 -1.67 -12.60 -11.91
N GLY A 107 -2.73 -11.85 -11.63
CA GLY A 107 -4.10 -12.34 -11.59
C GLY A 107 -5.02 -11.41 -10.80
N ASN A 108 -6.23 -11.88 -10.54
CA ASN A 108 -7.24 -11.20 -9.71
C ASN A 108 -7.26 -11.75 -8.26
N ALA A 109 -8.05 -11.14 -7.38
CA ALA A 109 -8.16 -11.56 -5.98
C ALA A 109 -8.68 -13.01 -5.82
N ASP A 110 -9.60 -13.45 -6.68
CA ASP A 110 -10.17 -14.80 -6.63
C ASP A 110 -9.12 -15.85 -7.02
N GLU A 111 -8.30 -15.56 -8.02
CA GLU A 111 -7.17 -16.40 -8.45
C GLU A 111 -6.07 -16.47 -7.40
N LEU A 112 -5.77 -15.35 -6.72
CA LEU A 112 -4.84 -15.35 -5.58
C LEU A 112 -5.40 -16.20 -4.43
N ALA A 113 -6.68 -16.05 -4.09
CA ALA A 113 -7.31 -16.86 -3.05
C ALA A 113 -7.27 -18.35 -3.39
N ALA A 114 -7.53 -18.71 -4.65
CA ALA A 114 -7.40 -20.07 -5.15
C ALA A 114 -5.94 -20.58 -5.10
N TYR A 115 -4.96 -19.74 -5.42
CA TYR A 115 -3.53 -20.07 -5.34
C TYR A 115 -3.07 -20.30 -3.89
N GLU A 116 -3.48 -19.43 -2.96
CA GLU A 116 -3.17 -19.58 -1.53
C GLU A 116 -3.84 -20.82 -0.94
N PHE A 117 -5.09 -21.09 -1.34
CA PHE A 117 -5.81 -22.30 -0.96
C PHE A 117 -5.13 -23.56 -1.50
N ALA A 118 -4.70 -23.55 -2.77
CA ALA A 118 -4.01 -24.66 -3.42
C ALA A 118 -2.60 -24.90 -2.86
N ARG A 119 -1.92 -23.85 -2.36
CA ARG A 119 -0.64 -24.01 -1.65
C ARG A 119 -0.78 -24.70 -0.30
N GLY A 120 -1.99 -24.74 0.27
CA GLY A 120 -2.27 -25.30 1.59
C GLY A 120 -1.53 -24.57 2.73
N PRO A 121 -1.89 -24.82 4.00
CA PRO A 121 -0.92 -24.61 5.07
C PRO A 121 0.28 -25.51 4.76
N GLU A 122 1.50 -24.97 4.86
CA GLU A 122 2.70 -25.80 4.88
C GLU A 122 2.45 -26.90 5.92
N ARG A 123 2.35 -28.16 5.48
CA ARG A 123 2.36 -29.28 6.43
C ARG A 123 3.63 -29.10 7.24
N PRO A 124 3.58 -29.14 8.59
CA PRO A 124 4.80 -29.19 9.38
C PRO A 124 5.68 -30.25 8.77
N SER A 125 6.91 -29.88 8.41
CA SER A 125 7.89 -30.82 7.88
C SER A 125 7.84 -32.08 8.72
N ASP A 126 7.39 -33.18 8.10
CA ASP A 126 7.28 -34.49 8.70
C ASP A 126 8.55 -34.74 9.53
N PRO A 127 8.47 -34.86 10.87
CA PRO A 127 9.65 -35.21 11.64
C PRO A 127 10.05 -36.59 11.14
N ARG A 128 11.19 -36.65 10.42
CA ARG A 128 11.72 -37.93 9.93
C ARG A 128 11.65 -38.94 11.08
N PRO A 129 11.16 -40.17 10.86
CA PRO A 129 11.26 -41.17 11.89
C PRO A 129 12.73 -41.39 12.20
N PHE A 130 13.13 -41.09 13.44
CA PHE A 130 14.31 -41.71 14.02
C PHE A 130 13.85 -43.07 14.54
N GLY A 131 14.29 -44.14 13.88
CA GLY A 131 14.10 -45.52 14.34
C GLY A 131 13.49 -46.43 13.30
#